data_AF-A0AAJ2DQY3-F1
#
_entry.id   AF-A0AAJ2DQY3-F1
#
_cell.length_a   1.000
_cell.length_b   1.000
_cell.length_c   1.000
_cell.angle_alpha   90.00
_cell.angle_beta   90.00
_cell.angle_gamma   90.00
#
_symmetry.space_group_name_H-M   'P 1'
#
loop_
_entity.id
_entity.type
_entity.pdbx_description
1 polymer ?
#
loop_
_entity_poly.entity_id
_entity_poly.type
_entity_poly.pdbx_seq_one_letter_code
_entity_poly.pdbx_strand_id
1 'polypeptide(L)'
;ASAFKKLKEIGLYKNTFHRTIKYLNNIIEQDHRHVKRRFSRSSGFQSLRHASRTIKGIETIHAIYKQKRSLQPNFVFSTYNALHELLIVS
;
A
#
# COMPACT_ATOMS: atom_id res chain seq x y z
N ALA A 1 -22.68 19.38 -1.35
CA ALA A 1 -21.48 19.17 -2.19
C ALA A 1 -20.83 17.84 -1.82
N SER A 2 -20.43 17.01 -2.81
CA SER A 2 -19.72 15.75 -2.53
C SER A 2 -18.42 16.03 -1.77
N ALA A 3 -17.95 15.06 -0.97
CA ALA A 3 -16.71 15.22 -0.22
C ALA A 3 -15.54 15.65 -1.11
N PHE A 4 -15.45 15.12 -2.34
CA PHE A 4 -14.43 15.50 -3.31
C PHE A 4 -14.52 16.97 -3.75
N LYS A 5 -15.73 17.51 -3.92
CA LYS A 5 -15.92 18.92 -4.26
C LYS A 5 -15.45 19.84 -3.11
N LYS A 6 -15.76 19.46 -1.87
CA LYS A 6 -15.28 20.18 -0.67
C LYS A 6 -13.75 20.17 -0.58
N LEU A 7 -13.12 19.04 -0.89
CA LEU A 7 -11.65 18.91 -0.92
C LEU A 7 -11.01 19.83 -1.97
N LYS A 8 -11.64 19.99 -3.13
CA LYS A 8 -11.18 20.92 -4.17
C LYS A 8 -11.29 22.39 -3.74
N GLU A 9 -12.37 22.73 -3.06
CA GLU A 9 -12.61 24.09 -2.54
C GLU A 9 -11.53 24.50 -1.53
N ILE A 10 -11.08 23.59 -0.66
CA ILE A 10 -9.96 23.81 0.28
C ILE A 10 -8.56 23.74 -0.37
N GLY A 11 -8.49 23.59 -1.70
CA GLY A 11 -7.23 23.60 -2.44
C GLY A 11 -6.53 22.25 -2.58
N LEU A 12 -7.07 21.17 -2.00
CA LEU A 12 -6.54 19.83 -2.18
C LEU A 12 -7.04 19.21 -3.49
N TYR A 13 -6.20 18.42 -4.15
CA TYR A 13 -6.59 17.68 -5.36
C TYR A 13 -7.16 18.57 -6.49
N LYS A 14 -6.75 19.85 -6.55
CA LYS A 14 -7.19 20.84 -7.56
C LYS A 14 -7.04 20.32 -8.99
N ASN A 15 -5.90 19.67 -9.27
CA ASN A 15 -5.56 19.12 -10.58
C ASN A 15 -5.96 17.64 -10.75
N THR A 16 -6.72 17.08 -9.81
CA THR A 16 -7.14 15.68 -9.84
C THR A 16 -8.55 15.58 -10.44
N PHE A 17 -8.73 14.65 -11.38
CA PHE A 17 -10.03 14.34 -11.96
C PHE A 17 -10.70 13.23 -11.16
N HIS A 18 -11.95 13.46 -10.72
CA HIS A 18 -12.75 12.40 -10.11
C HIS A 18 -13.29 11.50 -11.21
N ARG A 19 -12.74 10.28 -11.32
CA ARG A 19 -13.25 9.26 -12.24
C ARG A 19 -14.30 8.41 -11.52
N THR A 20 -15.54 8.44 -12.01
CA THR A 20 -16.65 7.59 -11.53
C THR A 20 -16.73 6.24 -12.26
N ILE A 21 -15.71 5.90 -13.05
CA ILE A 21 -15.66 4.66 -13.84
C ILE A 21 -15.44 3.48 -12.91
N LYS A 22 -16.47 2.64 -12.74
CA LYS A 22 -16.47 1.47 -11.84
C LYS A 22 -15.27 0.54 -12.05
N TYR A 23 -14.90 0.26 -13.30
CA TYR A 23 -13.76 -0.61 -13.62
C TYR A 23 -12.43 -0.06 -13.09
N LEU A 24 -12.15 1.23 -13.27
CA LEU A 24 -10.92 1.85 -12.77
C LEU A 24 -10.88 1.86 -11.24
N ASN A 25 -12.03 2.13 -10.62
CA ASN A 25 -12.15 2.06 -9.17
C ASN A 25 -11.93 0.62 -8.66
N ASN A 26 -12.40 -0.39 -9.38
CA ASN A 26 -12.15 -1.79 -9.02
C ASN A 26 -10.67 -2.17 -9.08
N ILE A 27 -9.88 -1.63 -10.02
CA ILE A 27 -8.43 -1.88 -10.10
C ILE A 27 -7.74 -1.32 -8.87
N ILE A 28 -8.01 -0.05 -8.55
CA ILE A 28 -7.46 0.60 -7.35
C ILE A 28 -7.89 -0.18 -6.10
N GLU A 29 -9.16 -0.59 -6.06
CA GLU A 29 -9.70 -1.33 -4.92
C GLU A 29 -9.15 -2.76 -4.80
N GLN A 30 -8.69 -3.33 -5.90
CA GLN A 30 -8.07 -4.65 -5.92
C GLN A 30 -6.63 -4.58 -5.42
N ASP A 31 -5.88 -3.55 -5.81
CA ASP A 31 -4.48 -3.37 -5.44
C ASP A 31 -4.30 -3.31 -3.91
N HIS A 32 -5.12 -2.50 -3.23
CA HIS A 32 -5.01 -2.37 -1.77
C HIS A 32 -5.75 -3.46 -0.98
N ARG A 33 -6.39 -4.44 -1.64
CA ARG A 33 -7.29 -5.41 -0.99
C ARG A 33 -6.56 -6.29 0.01
N HIS A 34 -5.31 -6.64 -0.30
CA HIS A 34 -4.49 -7.47 0.56
C HIS A 34 -4.17 -6.77 1.89
N VAL A 35 -3.81 -5.48 1.83
CA VAL A 35 -3.59 -4.64 3.01
C VAL A 35 -4.89 -4.51 3.80
N LYS A 36 -6.00 -4.12 3.15
CA LYS A 36 -7.31 -3.98 3.81
C LYS A 36 -7.76 -5.26 4.52
N ARG A 37 -7.60 -6.44 3.90
CA ARG A 37 -7.96 -7.74 4.50
C ARG A 37 -7.17 -8.03 5.77
N ARG A 38 -5.89 -7.66 5.84
CA ARG A 38 -5.05 -7.90 7.01
C ARG A 38 -5.51 -7.11 8.24
N PHE A 39 -6.14 -5.97 8.02
CA PHE A 39 -6.64 -5.09 9.07
C PHE A 39 -8.16 -5.14 9.24
N SER A 40 -8.89 -5.99 8.50
CA SER A 40 -10.36 -6.02 8.48
C SER A 40 -10.97 -6.39 9.83
N ARG A 41 -10.25 -7.17 10.65
CA ARG A 41 -10.64 -7.56 12.02
C ARG A 41 -10.01 -6.67 13.10
N SER A 42 -9.25 -5.66 12.72
CA SER A 42 -8.63 -4.70 13.63
C SER A 42 -9.46 -3.42 13.71
N SER A 43 -9.31 -2.64 14.79
CA SER A 43 -9.86 -1.28 14.89
C SER A 43 -9.19 -0.26 13.93
N GLY A 44 -8.41 -0.74 12.96
CA GLY A 44 -7.61 0.09 12.06
C GLY A 44 -6.40 0.70 12.75
N PHE A 45 -5.85 1.75 12.14
CA PHE A 45 -4.71 2.48 12.68
C PHE A 45 -5.21 3.66 13.53
N GLN A 46 -4.71 3.76 14.76
CA GLN A 46 -5.03 4.87 15.68
C GLN A 46 -4.38 6.21 15.28
N SER A 47 -3.37 6.19 14.40
CA SER A 47 -2.66 7.38 13.94
C SER A 47 -2.21 7.23 12.49
N LEU A 48 -2.33 8.31 11.73
CA LEU A 48 -1.83 8.38 10.34
C LEU A 48 -0.33 8.11 10.26
N ARG A 49 0.45 8.53 11.26
CA ARG A 49 1.89 8.28 11.30
C ARG A 49 2.20 6.79 11.45
N HIS A 50 1.46 6.09 12.31
CA HIS A 50 1.61 4.64 12.48
C HIS A 50 1.11 3.89 11.24
N ALA A 51 -0.04 4.30 10.68
CA ALA A 51 -0.56 3.76 9.43
C ALA A 51 0.48 3.85 8.31
N SER A 52 1.03 5.04 8.08
CA SER A 52 2.01 5.31 7.03
C SER A 52 3.26 4.43 7.18
N ARG A 53 3.82 4.35 8.40
CA ARG A 53 5.00 3.50 8.67
C ARG A 53 4.73 2.03 8.43
N THR A 54 3.60 1.52 8.91
CA THR A 54 3.24 0.10 8.76
C THR A 54 2.98 -0.25 7.30
N ILE A 55 2.21 0.58 6.57
CA ILE A 55 1.94 0.37 5.15
C ILE A 55 3.25 0.39 4.37
N LYS A 56 4.13 1.36 4.62
CA LYS A 56 5.44 1.45 3.96
C LYS A 56 6.29 0.21 4.23
N GLY A 57 6.28 -0.33 5.45
CA GLY A 57 6.97 -1.59 5.77
C GLY A 57 6.43 -2.78 4.98
N ILE A 58 5.09 -2.91 4.87
CA ILE A 58 4.44 -3.97 4.08
C ILE A 58 4.83 -3.85 2.60
N GLU A 59 4.80 -2.64 2.05
CA GLU A 59 5.18 -2.36 0.66
C GLU A 59 6.64 -2.70 0.38
N THR A 60 7.55 -2.32 1.29
CA THR A 60 8.98 -2.64 1.17
C THR A 60 9.22 -4.15 1.10
N ILE A 61 8.65 -4.93 2.02
CA ILE A 61 8.77 -6.40 2.00
C ILE A 61 8.20 -6.99 0.70
N HIS A 62 7.05 -6.48 0.26
CA HIS A 62 6.41 -6.95 -0.96
C HIS A 62 7.24 -6.64 -2.22
N ALA A 63 7.92 -5.49 -2.26
CA ALA A 63 8.83 -5.11 -3.34
C ALA A 63 10.04 -6.07 -3.41
N ILE A 64 10.67 -6.36 -2.27
CA ILE A 64 11.80 -7.30 -2.19
C ILE A 64 11.37 -8.69 -2.65
N TYR A 65 10.20 -9.16 -2.18
CA TYR A 65 9.64 -10.44 -2.62
C TYR A 65 9.50 -10.51 -4.14
N LYS A 66 8.89 -9.50 -4.75
CA LYS A 66 8.71 -9.43 -6.21
C LYS A 66 10.04 -9.44 -6.95
N GLN A 67 11.01 -8.66 -6.50
CA GLN A 67 12.34 -8.59 -7.10
C GLN A 67 13.07 -9.94 -7.04
N LYS A 68 13.11 -10.59 -5.86
CA LYS A 68 13.78 -11.90 -5.73
C LYS A 68 13.06 -12.98 -6.55
N ARG A 69 11.72 -12.97 -6.59
CA ARG A 69 10.91 -13.88 -7.41
C ARG A 69 11.17 -13.71 -8.92
N SER A 70 11.35 -12.48 -9.41
CA SER A 70 11.66 -12.26 -10.83
C SER A 70 13.07 -12.69 -11.22
N LEU A 71 14.01 -12.66 -10.27
CA LEU A 71 15.39 -13.09 -10.49
C LEU A 71 15.56 -14.62 -10.41
N GLN A 72 14.76 -15.30 -9.60
CA GLN A 72 14.87 -16.74 -9.37
C GLN A 72 13.49 -17.43 -9.35
N PRO A 73 13.16 -18.25 -10.37
CA PRO A 73 11.84 -18.88 -10.51
C PRO A 73 11.43 -19.83 -9.37
N ASN A 74 12.41 -20.45 -8.70
CA ASN A 74 12.21 -21.43 -7.62
C ASN A 74 12.66 -20.91 -6.24
N PHE A 75 12.60 -19.60 -6.05
CA PHE A 75 13.11 -18.95 -4.84
C PHE A 75 12.19 -19.11 -3.63
N VAL A 76 12.81 -19.40 -2.48
CA VAL A 76 12.16 -19.45 -1.15
C VAL A 76 12.31 -18.09 -0.47
N PHE A 77 11.19 -17.45 -0.12
CA PHE A 77 11.22 -16.15 0.55
C PHE A 77 11.03 -16.26 2.06
N SER A 78 12.01 -15.78 2.81
CA SER A 78 11.89 -15.53 4.26
C SER A 78 11.93 -14.03 4.52
N THR A 79 10.91 -13.50 5.19
CA THR A 79 10.85 -12.10 5.59
C THR A 79 11.96 -11.73 6.56
N TYR A 80 12.30 -12.64 7.49
CA TYR A 80 13.39 -12.44 8.45
C TYR A 80 14.73 -12.30 7.74
N ASN A 81 15.06 -13.23 6.85
CA ASN A 81 16.33 -13.18 6.11
C ASN A 81 16.41 -11.91 5.24
N ALA A 82 15.32 -11.54 4.57
CA ALA A 82 15.27 -10.33 3.75
C ALA A 82 15.48 -9.05 4.57
N LEU A 83 14.90 -8.97 5.77
CA LEU A 83 15.12 -7.84 6.67
C LEU A 83 16.53 -7.84 7.26
N HIS A 84 17.06 -9.01 7.61
CA HIS A 84 18.40 -9.18 8.13
C HIS A 84 19.46 -8.77 7.10
N GLU A 85 19.32 -9.20 5.84
CA GLU A 85 20.17 -8.74 4.72
C GLU A 85 20.12 -7.21 4.58
N LEU A 86 18.93 -6.61 4.64
CA LEU A 86 18.80 -5.15 4.51
C LEU A 86 19.45 -4.38 5.66
N LEU A 87 19.28 -4.85 6.89
CA LEU A 87 19.75 -4.17 8.10
C LEU A 87 21.24 -4.39 8.38
N ILE A 88 21.84 -5.45 7.83
CA ILE A 88 23.28 -5.68 7.91
C ILE A 88 24.04 -4.86 6.87
N VAL A 89 23.43 -4.65 5.70
CA VAL A 89 24.04 -3.91 4.58
C VAL A 89 23.85 -2.39 4.72
N SER A 90 22.97 -1.93 5.63
CA SER A 90 22.75 -0.52 5.97
C SER A 90 23.70 -0.01 7.05
#